data_AF-A0A8J8JFC0-F1
#
_entry.id   AF-A0A8J8JFC0-F1
#
_cell.length_a   1.000
_cell.length_b   1.000
_cell.length_c   1.000
_cell.angle_alpha   90.00
_cell.angle_beta   90.00
_cell.angle_gamma   90.00
#
_symmetry.space_group_name_H-M   'P 1'
#
loop_
_entity.id
_entity.type
_entity.pdbx_description
1 polymer ?
#
loop_
_entity_poly.entity_id
_entity_poly.type
_entity_poly.pdbx_seq_one_letter_code
_entity_poly.pdbx_strand_id
1 'polypeptide(L)'
;MKRLRVASSLLFLSGFLLLYYAYYLASPIYLTFAIFNMGLGYGVGIENKTAIKVALIYAGVTFFFALLFLIAGNPMALIEVAISFFIIHDILSYIKAVVKEEEGEEKPKGETKD
;
A
#
# COMPACT_ATOMS: atom_id res chain seq x y z
N MET A 1 13.44 12.14 2.01
CA MET A 1 12.80 10.82 2.21
C MET A 1 11.28 10.99 2.12
N LYS A 2 10.70 10.70 0.95
CA LYS A 2 9.23 10.62 0.81
C LYS A 2 8.78 9.34 1.50
N ARG A 3 8.42 9.44 2.77
CA ARG A 3 7.97 8.29 3.56
C ARG A 3 6.62 7.80 3.03
N LEU A 4 6.47 6.48 2.91
CA LEU A 4 5.20 5.78 2.58
C LEU A 4 4.19 5.85 3.74
N ARG A 5 3.92 7.06 4.24
CA ARG A 5 3.10 7.28 5.45
C ARG A 5 1.63 6.96 5.16
N VAL A 6 1.13 7.35 3.99
CA VAL A 6 -0.28 7.14 3.65
C VAL A 6 -0.53 5.64 3.46
N ALA A 7 0.30 4.96 2.66
CA ALA A 7 0.19 3.53 2.47
C ALA A 7 0.32 2.76 3.79
N SER A 8 1.33 3.06 4.60
CA SER A 8 1.53 2.42 5.90
C SER A 8 0.34 2.63 6.85
N SER A 9 -0.13 3.86 7.01
CA SER A 9 -1.27 4.18 7.88
C SER A 9 -2.57 3.54 7.40
N LEU A 10 -2.82 3.52 6.09
CA LEU A 10 -4.01 2.89 5.53
C LEU A 10 -3.98 1.36 5.62
N LEU A 11 -2.81 0.74 5.50
CA LEU A 11 -2.65 -0.70 5.75
C LEU A 11 -2.91 -1.03 7.23
N PHE A 12 -2.42 -0.21 8.16
CA PHE A 12 -2.77 -0.36 9.58
C PHE A 12 -4.27 -0.18 9.82
N LEU A 13 -4.89 0.86 9.24
CA LEU A 13 -6.33 1.09 9.35
C LEU A 13 -7.12 -0.12 8.83
N SER A 14 -6.76 -0.66 7.67
CA SER A 14 -7.37 -1.86 7.09
C SER A 14 -7.21 -3.06 8.02
N GLY A 15 -6.01 -3.23 8.59
CA GLY A 15 -5.74 -4.26 9.60
C GLY A 15 -6.62 -4.12 10.85
N PHE A 16 -6.82 -2.91 11.36
CA PHE A 16 -7.71 -2.64 12.49
C PHE A 16 -9.18 -2.94 12.18
N LEU A 17 -9.66 -2.56 10.99
CA LEU A 17 -11.02 -2.88 10.54
C LEU A 17 -11.22 -4.39 10.43
N LEU A 18 -10.26 -5.10 9.85
CA LEU A 18 -10.27 -6.56 9.76
C LEU A 18 -10.22 -7.21 11.16
N LEU A 19 -9.49 -6.64 12.10
CA LEU A 19 -9.43 -7.12 13.48
C LEU A 19 -10.79 -6.97 14.18
N TYR A 20 -11.49 -5.86 13.94
CA TYR A 20 -12.87 -5.68 14.41
C TYR A 20 -13.80 -6.76 13.85
N TYR A 21 -13.74 -7.05 12.54
CA TYR A 21 -14.53 -8.13 11.94
C TYR A 21 -14.13 -9.51 12.46
N ALA A 22 -12.84 -9.75 12.71
CA ALA A 22 -12.36 -10.99 13.29
C ALA A 22 -12.97 -11.25 14.67
N TYR A 23 -13.04 -10.21 15.51
CA TYR A 23 -13.67 -10.28 16.82
C TYR A 23 -15.19 -10.47 16.70
N TYR A 24 -15.87 -9.63 15.90
CA TYR A 24 -17.33 -9.65 15.78
C TYR A 24 -17.88 -10.95 15.17
N LEU A 25 -17.19 -11.51 14.17
CA LEU A 25 -17.61 -12.72 13.45
C LEU A 25 -16.89 -13.99 13.95
N ALA A 26 -16.05 -13.88 14.98
CA ALA A 26 -15.21 -14.96 15.53
C ALA A 26 -14.45 -15.76 14.44
N SER A 27 -13.97 -15.06 13.40
CA SER A 27 -13.46 -15.70 12.19
C SER A 27 -11.93 -15.63 12.11
N PRO A 28 -11.25 -16.79 12.04
CA PRO A 28 -9.80 -16.83 11.93
C PRO A 28 -9.29 -16.24 10.60
N ILE A 29 -10.11 -16.24 9.56
CA ILE A 29 -9.75 -15.69 8.24
C ILE A 29 -9.52 -14.17 8.37
N TYR A 30 -10.46 -13.44 8.96
CA TYR A 30 -10.31 -11.99 9.17
C TYR A 30 -9.12 -11.68 10.09
N LEU A 31 -8.83 -12.53 11.07
CA LEU A 31 -7.66 -12.37 11.94
C LEU A 31 -6.34 -12.51 11.15
N THR A 32 -6.23 -13.52 10.28
CA THR A 32 -5.04 -13.69 9.43
C THR A 32 -4.82 -12.46 8.55
N PHE A 33 -5.87 -11.97 7.89
CA PHE A 33 -5.77 -10.78 7.04
C PHE A 33 -5.50 -9.50 7.83
N ALA A 34 -5.99 -9.39 9.07
CA ALA A 34 -5.68 -8.28 9.96
C ALA A 34 -4.18 -8.22 10.28
N ILE A 35 -3.61 -9.35 10.73
CA ILE A 35 -2.17 -9.47 11.04
C ILE A 35 -1.34 -9.22 9.78
N PHE A 36 -1.74 -9.80 8.64
CA PHE A 36 -1.08 -9.58 7.37
C PHE A 36 -1.04 -8.09 6.97
N ASN A 37 -2.17 -7.38 7.09
CA ASN A 37 -2.25 -5.95 6.78
C ASN A 37 -1.37 -5.11 7.71
N MET A 38 -1.38 -5.40 9.02
CA MET A 38 -0.50 -4.72 9.98
C MET A 38 0.98 -4.99 9.70
N GLY A 39 1.33 -6.22 9.35
CA GLY A 39 2.69 -6.61 8.96
C GLY A 39 3.17 -5.90 7.70
N LEU A 40 2.31 -5.80 6.68
CA LEU A 40 2.58 -4.99 5.49
C LEU A 40 2.71 -3.51 5.83
N GLY A 41 1.82 -2.96 6.66
CA GLY A 41 1.88 -1.57 7.12
C GLY A 41 3.21 -1.23 7.79
N TYR A 42 3.70 -2.12 8.66
CA TYR A 42 5.02 -2.00 9.27
C TYR A 42 6.14 -2.08 8.24
N GLY A 43 6.16 -3.11 7.39
CA GLY A 43 7.19 -3.31 6.37
C GLY A 43 7.28 -2.16 5.37
N VAL A 44 6.14 -1.63 4.93
CA VAL A 44 6.04 -0.44 4.08
C VAL A 44 6.54 0.81 4.82
N GLY A 45 6.20 0.95 6.11
CA GLY A 45 6.61 2.08 6.93
C GLY A 45 8.13 2.19 7.16
N ILE A 46 8.83 1.06 7.13
CA ILE A 46 10.31 0.99 7.20
C ILE A 46 10.98 0.85 5.82
N GLU A 47 10.22 1.11 4.75
CA GLU A 47 10.71 1.14 3.36
C GLU A 47 11.31 -0.21 2.88
N ASN A 48 10.81 -1.34 3.40
CA ASN A 48 11.24 -2.67 2.96
C ASN A 48 10.77 -2.94 1.52
N LYS A 49 11.72 -3.12 0.57
CA LYS A 49 11.43 -3.32 -0.86
C LYS A 49 10.47 -4.48 -1.14
N THR A 50 10.56 -5.58 -0.39
CA THR A 50 9.67 -6.72 -0.55
C THR A 50 8.27 -6.39 -0.06
N ALA A 51 8.13 -5.78 1.12
CA ALA A 51 6.84 -5.36 1.66
C ALA A 51 6.14 -4.36 0.73
N ILE A 52 6.87 -3.42 0.14
CA ILE A 52 6.33 -2.45 -0.84
C ILE A 52 5.76 -3.17 -2.07
N LYS A 53 6.50 -4.13 -2.63
CA LYS A 53 6.03 -4.92 -3.79
C LYS A 53 4.78 -5.73 -3.45
N VAL A 54 4.80 -6.43 -2.31
CA VAL A 54 3.65 -7.24 -1.87
C VAL A 54 2.44 -6.36 -1.59
N ALA A 55 2.63 -5.22 -0.92
CA ALA A 55 1.55 -4.26 -0.64
C ALA A 55 0.95 -3.69 -1.93
N LEU A 56 1.77 -3.39 -2.95
CA LEU A 56 1.29 -2.91 -4.25
C LEU A 56 0.42 -3.95 -4.95
N ILE A 57 0.87 -5.22 -5.00
CA ILE A 57 0.10 -6.32 -5.61
C ILE A 57 -1.19 -6.54 -4.84
N TYR A 58 -1.10 -6.63 -3.52
CA TYR A 58 -2.25 -6.84 -2.64
C TYR A 58 -3.28 -5.72 -2.80
N ALA A 59 -2.86 -4.46 -2.71
CA ALA A 59 -3.75 -3.31 -2.89
C ALA A 59 -4.36 -3.28 -4.30
N GLY A 60 -3.60 -3.65 -5.34
CA GLY A 60 -4.09 -3.76 -6.71
C GLY A 60 -5.22 -4.80 -6.87
N VAL A 61 -5.04 -5.99 -6.29
CA VAL A 61 -6.06 -7.05 -6.30
C VAL A 61 -7.29 -6.61 -5.48
N THR A 62 -7.08 -6.05 -4.30
CA THR A 62 -8.16 -5.55 -3.44
C THR A 62 -8.97 -4.45 -4.12
N PHE A 63 -8.29 -3.48 -4.74
CA PHE A 63 -8.91 -2.40 -5.51
C PHE A 63 -9.79 -2.94 -6.64
N PHE A 64 -9.26 -3.91 -7.41
CA PHE A 64 -9.99 -4.53 -8.50
C PHE A 64 -11.28 -5.21 -8.03
N PHE A 65 -11.23 -6.04 -6.98
CA PHE A 65 -12.43 -6.69 -6.45
C PHE A 65 -13.40 -5.70 -5.80
N ALA A 66 -12.89 -4.70 -5.07
CA ALA A 66 -13.71 -3.66 -4.47
C ALA A 66 -14.49 -2.87 -5.54
N LEU A 67 -13.86 -2.56 -6.68
CA LEU A 67 -14.54 -1.95 -7.82
C LEU A 67 -15.63 -2.85 -8.40
N LEU A 68 -15.38 -4.16 -8.55
CA LEU A 68 -16.41 -5.10 -9.02
C LEU A 68 -17.62 -5.12 -8.07
N PHE A 69 -17.38 -5.13 -6.75
CA PHE A 69 -18.47 -5.05 -5.77
C PHE A 69 -19.21 -3.72 -5.80
N LEU A 70 -18.50 -2.61 -5.99
CA LEU A 70 -19.11 -1.30 -6.12
C LEU A 70 -20.02 -1.24 -7.36
N ILE A 71 -19.55 -1.75 -8.50
CA ILE A 71 -20.33 -1.85 -9.75
C ILE A 71 -21.52 -2.80 -9.59
N ALA A 72 -21.37 -3.88 -8.80
CA ALA A 72 -22.44 -4.80 -8.45
C ALA A 72 -23.49 -4.20 -7.49
N GLY A 73 -23.37 -2.93 -7.10
CA GLY A 73 -24.35 -2.21 -6.30
C GLY A 73 -24.08 -2.24 -4.80
N ASN A 74 -22.87 -2.59 -4.34
CA ASN A 74 -22.49 -2.48 -2.94
C ASN A 74 -21.83 -1.12 -2.64
N PRO A 75 -22.56 -0.13 -2.10
CA PRO A 75 -21.98 1.19 -1.81
C PRO A 75 -20.90 1.15 -0.74
N MET A 76 -20.92 0.17 0.18
CA MET A 76 -19.89 0.04 1.22
C MET A 76 -18.52 -0.29 0.62
N ALA A 77 -18.48 -0.88 -0.59
CA ALA A 77 -17.23 -1.16 -1.29
C ALA A 77 -16.48 0.12 -1.68
N LEU A 78 -17.13 1.29 -1.72
CA LEU A 78 -16.49 2.58 -1.99
C LEU A 78 -15.36 2.89 -1.00
N ILE A 79 -15.52 2.49 0.27
CA ILE A 79 -14.51 2.68 1.32
C ILE A 79 -13.24 1.91 0.94
N GLU A 80 -13.40 0.64 0.56
CA GLU A 80 -12.29 -0.23 0.19
C GLU A 80 -11.61 0.24 -1.12
N VAL A 81 -12.38 0.69 -2.10
CA VAL A 81 -11.88 1.33 -3.32
C VAL A 81 -11.01 2.53 -2.99
N ALA A 82 -11.47 3.43 -2.11
CA ALA A 82 -10.72 4.62 -1.73
C ALA A 82 -9.42 4.27 -1.00
N ILE A 83 -9.49 3.38 0.00
CA ILE A 83 -8.31 2.94 0.78
C ILE A 83 -7.26 2.34 -0.15
N SER A 84 -7.64 1.36 -0.97
CA SER A 84 -6.72 0.67 -1.86
C SER A 84 -6.16 1.59 -2.96
N PHE A 85 -6.97 2.51 -3.49
CA PHE A 85 -6.51 3.54 -4.42
C PHE A 85 -5.40 4.41 -3.83
N PHE A 86 -5.58 4.93 -2.61
CA PHE A 86 -4.59 5.79 -1.97
C PHE A 86 -3.31 5.05 -1.60
N ILE A 87 -3.40 3.77 -1.21
CA ILE A 87 -2.23 2.92 -1.00
C ILE A 87 -1.42 2.78 -2.30
N ILE A 88 -2.08 2.43 -3.41
CA ILE A 88 -1.44 2.28 -4.72
C ILE A 88 -0.80 3.61 -5.14
N HIS A 89 -1.55 4.72 -5.02
CA HIS A 89 -1.08 6.03 -5.42
C HIS A 89 0.18 6.45 -4.65
N ASP A 90 0.20 6.24 -3.33
CA ASP A 90 1.36 6.56 -2.48
C ASP A 90 2.58 5.70 -2.84
N ILE A 91 2.38 4.38 -3.00
CA ILE A 91 3.46 3.45 -3.38
C ILE A 91 4.04 3.78 -4.76
N LEU A 92 3.20 4.02 -5.76
CA LEU A 92 3.69 4.37 -7.11
C LEU A 92 4.42 5.71 -7.11
N SER A 93 3.93 6.68 -6.32
CA SER A 93 4.58 7.99 -6.17
C SER A 93 5.97 7.88 -5.52
N TYR A 94 6.11 6.98 -4.54
CA TYR A 94 7.39 6.65 -3.93
C TYR A 94 8.34 5.99 -4.92
N ILE A 95 7.90 4.94 -5.62
CA ILE A 95 8.74 4.22 -6.60
C ILE A 95 9.26 5.18 -7.68
N LYS A 96 8.39 6.03 -8.24
CA LYS A 96 8.80 7.05 -9.22
C LYS A 96 9.85 8.02 -8.67
N ALA A 97 9.74 8.41 -7.40
CA ALA A 97 10.70 9.31 -6.76
C ALA A 97 12.06 8.63 -6.56
N VAL A 98 12.08 7.40 -6.06
CA VAL A 98 13.31 6.62 -5.85
C VAL A 98 14.04 6.38 -7.17
N VAL A 99 13.33 5.96 -8.23
CA VAL A 99 13.94 5.75 -9.55
C VAL A 99 14.55 7.05 -10.10
N LYS A 100 13.88 8.19 -9.93
CA LYS A 100 14.41 9.49 -10.36
C LYS A 100 15.66 9.92 -9.57
N GLU A 101 15.72 9.59 -8.28
CA GLU A 101 16.91 9.83 -7.45
C GLU A 101 18.09 8.98 -7.94
N GLU A 102 17.87 7.70 -8.23
CA GLU A 102 18.90 6.80 -8.79
C GLU A 102 19.41 7.28 -10.17
N GLU A 103 18.53 7.74 -11.07
CA GLU A 103 18.91 8.27 -12.39
C GLU A 103 19.59 9.66 -12.35
N GLY A 104 19.32 10.45 -11.31
CA GLY A 104 19.88 11.80 -11.13
C GLY A 104 21.32 11.80 -10.59
N GLU A 105 21.69 10.77 -9.84
CA GLU A 105 23.05 10.59 -9.32
C GLU A 105 24.03 10.02 -10.36
N GLU A 106 23.54 9.41 -11.45
CA GLU A 106 24.37 8.87 -12.54
C GLU A 106 24.83 9.91 -13.58
N LYS A 107 24.39 11.18 -13.51
CA LYS A 107 24.95 12.23 -14.39
C LYS A 107 26.30 12.71 -13.83
N PRO A 108 27.43 12.42 -14.50
CA PRO A 108 28.74 12.58 -13.90
C PRO A 108 29.10 14.04 -13.67
N LYS A 109 29.56 14.35 -12.47
CA LYS A 109 30.61 15.35 -12.23
C LYS A 109 31.84 14.94 -13.05
N GLY A 110 31.85 15.34 -14.31
CA GLY A 110 32.88 14.96 -15.28
C GLY A 110 33.00 15.97 -16.41
N GLU A 111 32.77 17.26 -16.14
CA GLU A 111 33.23 18.35 -17.01
C GLU A 111 34.15 19.26 -16.19
N THR A 112 35.29 18.71 -15.80
CA THR A 112 36.52 19.50 -15.69
C THR A 112 37.32 19.18 -16.94
N LYS A 113 37.26 20.06 -17.93
CA LYS A 113 38.31 20.20 -18.94
C LYS A 113 38.43 21.67 -19.32
N ASP A 114 39.53 22.22 -18.79
CA ASP A 114 40.44 23.24 -19.34
C ASP A 114 39.91 24.61 -19.76
#